data_AF-A0A7G2K0I0-F1
#
_entry.id   AF-A0A7G2K0I0-F1
#
_cell.length_a   1.000
_cell.length_b   1.000
_cell.length_c   1.000
_cell.angle_alpha   90.00
_cell.angle_beta   90.00
_cell.angle_gamma   90.00
#
_symmetry.space_group_name_H-M   'P 1'
#
loop_
_entity.id
_entity.type
_entity.pdbx_description
1 polymer ?
#
loop_
_entity_poly.entity_id
_entity_poly.type
_entity_poly.pdbx_seq_one_letter_code
_entity_poly.pdbx_strand_id
1 'polypeptide(L)'
;MGVQKGIAKVSSVLMPVLVVMFMVIVIYSLFLPGAAKGLDALFTPDWSKLSNPSVWIAAYGQIFFSLSIGFGIMVTYASYLKKESDLTGSGLVVGFANSSFEVLAGIGVFAALGFIATAQGQEVSEVAKGGISLKANPQRTQYCESDSFGLLFLLFFNAR
;
A
#
# COMPACT_ATOMS: atom_id res chain seq x y z
N MET A 1 18.14 17.90 22.10
CA MET A 1 16.96 18.79 21.90
C MET A 1 16.76 19.30 20.46
N GLY A 2 17.74 19.19 19.54
CA GLY A 2 17.57 19.65 18.14
C GLY A 2 16.93 18.62 17.19
N VAL A 3 17.40 17.36 17.21
CA VAL A 3 17.00 16.32 16.24
C VAL A 3 15.52 15.92 16.37
N GLN A 4 15.01 15.76 17.60
CA GLN A 4 13.60 15.42 17.85
C GLN A 4 12.64 16.49 17.33
N LYS A 5 12.96 17.78 17.50
CA LYS A 5 12.15 18.90 16.97
C LYS A 5 12.20 18.99 15.45
N GLY A 6 13.36 18.71 14.85
CA GLY A 6 13.53 18.66 13.40
C GLY A 6 12.70 17.55 12.75
N ILE A 7 12.87 16.31 13.23
CA ILE A 7 12.13 15.14 12.73
C ILE A 7 10.62 15.32 12.96
N ALA A 8 10.20 15.79 14.14
CA ALA A 8 8.79 16.02 14.43
C ALA A 8 8.18 17.09 13.50
N LYS A 9 8.90 18.18 13.22
CA LYS A 9 8.41 19.24 12.33
C LYS A 9 8.27 18.74 10.89
N VAL A 10 9.27 18.02 10.39
CA VAL A 10 9.24 17.44 9.04
C VAL A 10 8.13 16.40 8.92
N SER A 11 8.03 15.47 9.88
CA SER A 11 6.98 14.45 9.91
C SER A 11 5.58 15.07 10.00
N SER A 12 5.40 16.15 10.76
CA SER A 12 4.09 16.84 10.89
C SER A 12 3.56 17.43 9.58
N VAL A 13 4.44 17.70 8.61
CA VAL A 13 4.06 18.21 7.29
C VAL A 13 4.05 17.09 6.25
N LEU A 14 5.09 16.24 6.24
CA LEU A 14 5.21 15.17 5.25
C LEU A 14 4.14 14.09 5.42
N MET A 15 3.78 13.71 6.66
CA MET A 15 2.78 12.68 6.89
C MET A 15 1.40 13.08 6.33
N PRO A 16 0.83 14.26 6.66
CA PRO A 16 -0.44 14.68 6.06
C PRO A 16 -0.39 14.80 4.54
N VAL A 17 0.71 15.33 3.98
CA VAL A 17 0.87 15.44 2.52
C VAL A 17 0.87 14.06 1.87
N LEU A 18 1.62 13.10 2.43
CA LEU A 18 1.66 11.72 1.94
C LEU A 18 0.28 11.07 2.00
N VAL A 19 -0.45 11.25 3.10
CA VAL A 19 -1.81 10.73 3.27
C VAL A 19 -2.74 11.32 2.20
N VAL A 20 -2.71 12.64 1.98
CA VAL A 20 -3.57 13.29 0.98
C VAL A 20 -3.24 12.79 -0.42
N MET A 21 -1.95 12.74 -0.79
CA MET A 21 -1.53 12.23 -2.10
C MET A 21 -1.96 10.78 -2.31
N PHE A 22 -1.75 9.93 -1.29
CA PHE A 22 -2.16 8.54 -1.32
C PHE A 22 -3.68 8.40 -1.51
N MET A 23 -4.48 9.17 -0.76
CA MET A 23 -5.93 9.15 -0.88
C MET A 23 -6.40 9.59 -2.27
N VAL A 24 -5.79 10.63 -2.87
CA VAL A 24 -6.11 11.06 -4.24
C VAL A 24 -5.86 9.94 -5.23
N ILE A 25 -4.74 9.21 -5.11
CA ILE A 25 -4.43 8.08 -5.99
C ILE A 25 -5.46 6.96 -5.82
N VAL A 26 -5.76 6.55 -4.59
CA VAL A 26 -6.75 5.48 -4.33
C VAL A 26 -8.12 5.85 -4.88
N ILE A 27 -8.58 7.07 -4.63
CA ILE A 27 -9.88 7.55 -5.12
C ILE A 27 -9.89 7.57 -6.65
N TYR A 28 -8.84 8.08 -7.29
CA TYR A 28 -8.75 8.09 -8.75
C TYR A 28 -8.77 6.66 -9.33
N SER A 29 -8.03 5.72 -8.73
CA SER A 29 -8.00 4.32 -9.17
C SER A 29 -9.39 3.66 -9.13
N LEU A 30 -10.24 4.03 -8.18
CA LEU A 30 -11.62 3.53 -8.09
C LEU A 30 -12.52 3.99 -9.24
N PHE A 31 -12.22 5.13 -9.86
CA PHE A 31 -12.98 5.66 -11.00
C PHE A 31 -12.47 5.15 -12.36
N LEU A 32 -11.40 4.36 -12.39
CA LEU A 32 -10.90 3.79 -13.63
C LEU A 32 -11.87 2.74 -14.21
N PRO A 33 -12.03 2.67 -15.54
CA PRO A 33 -12.90 1.67 -16.16
C PRO A 33 -12.34 0.27 -15.91
N GLY A 34 -13.15 -0.63 -15.38
CA GLY A 34 -12.70 -1.99 -15.01
C GLY A 34 -12.19 -2.13 -13.57
N ALA A 35 -12.19 -1.06 -12.76
CA ALA A 35 -11.83 -1.12 -11.34
C ALA A 35 -12.63 -2.17 -10.56
N ALA A 36 -13.92 -2.31 -10.86
CA ALA A 36 -14.81 -3.30 -10.24
C ALA A 36 -14.27 -4.74 -10.39
N LYS A 37 -13.77 -5.12 -11.57
CA LYS A 37 -13.17 -6.46 -11.80
C LYS A 37 -11.96 -6.70 -10.88
N GLY A 38 -11.18 -5.65 -10.63
CA GLY A 38 -10.07 -5.67 -9.71
C GLY A 38 -10.50 -5.84 -8.25
N LEU A 39 -11.50 -5.07 -7.82
CA LEU A 39 -12.05 -5.16 -6.46
C LEU A 39 -12.72 -6.49 -6.18
N ASP A 40 -13.43 -7.07 -7.17
CA ASP A 40 -14.01 -8.40 -7.06
C ASP A 40 -12.89 -9.44 -6.82
N ALA A 41 -11.77 -9.33 -7.52
CA ALA A 41 -10.62 -10.22 -7.31
C ALA A 41 -9.97 -10.05 -5.92
N LEU A 42 -10.02 -8.85 -5.34
CA LEU A 42 -9.50 -8.59 -3.98
C LEU A 42 -10.43 -9.14 -2.89
N PHE A 43 -11.74 -8.93 -3.05
CA PHE A 43 -12.72 -9.20 -1.99
C PHE A 43 -13.45 -10.54 -2.13
N THR A 44 -13.25 -11.30 -3.22
CA THR A 44 -13.77 -12.67 -3.33
C THR A 44 -13.00 -13.60 -2.39
N PRO A 45 -13.60 -14.06 -1.28
CA PRO A 45 -12.88 -14.86 -0.30
C PRO A 45 -12.78 -16.32 -0.76
N ASP A 46 -11.59 -16.90 -0.61
CA ASP A 46 -11.38 -18.33 -0.78
C ASP A 46 -11.08 -18.97 0.58
N TRP A 47 -12.14 -19.47 1.21
CA TRP A 47 -12.07 -20.07 2.55
C TRP A 47 -11.21 -21.34 2.59
N SER A 48 -11.03 -22.03 1.45
CA SER A 48 -10.18 -23.22 1.38
C SER A 48 -8.73 -22.89 1.73
N LYS A 49 -8.26 -21.69 1.41
CA LYS A 49 -6.89 -21.23 1.69
C LYS A 49 -6.58 -21.10 3.18
N LEU A 50 -7.59 -20.86 4.04
CA LEU A 50 -7.37 -20.74 5.48
C LEU A 50 -6.92 -22.05 6.14
N SER A 51 -7.26 -23.19 5.52
CA SER A 51 -6.80 -24.51 5.96
C SER A 51 -5.31 -24.77 5.70
N ASN A 52 -4.67 -23.97 4.83
CA ASN A 52 -3.28 -24.13 4.46
C ASN A 52 -2.37 -23.39 5.45
N PRO A 53 -1.49 -24.09 6.21
CA PRO A 53 -0.59 -23.45 7.16
C PRO A 53 0.35 -22.41 6.53
N SER A 54 0.72 -22.58 5.26
CA SER A 54 1.60 -21.66 4.54
C SER A 54 1.01 -20.25 4.41
N VAL A 55 -0.33 -20.13 4.37
CA VAL A 55 -1.02 -18.83 4.31
C VAL A 55 -0.81 -18.07 5.61
N TRP A 56 -0.86 -18.75 6.76
CA TRP A 56 -0.61 -18.14 8.06
C TRP A 56 0.85 -17.72 8.22
N ILE A 57 1.79 -18.57 7.79
CA ILE A 57 3.23 -18.23 7.81
C ILE A 57 3.51 -16.98 6.97
N ALA A 58 2.92 -16.89 5.78
CA ALA A 58 3.04 -15.71 4.92
C ALA A 58 2.43 -14.46 5.56
N ALA A 59 1.24 -14.59 6.17
CA ALA A 59 0.57 -13.48 6.86
C ALA A 59 1.39 -12.97 8.06
N TYR A 60 1.89 -13.86 8.91
CA TYR A 60 2.78 -13.46 10.00
C TYR A 60 4.02 -12.76 9.47
N GLY A 61 4.69 -13.33 8.45
CA GLY A 61 5.85 -12.70 7.83
C GLY A 61 5.56 -11.29 7.33
N GLN A 62 4.44 -11.10 6.62
CA GLN A 62 4.03 -9.79 6.11
C GLN A 62 3.82 -8.78 7.24
N ILE A 63 3.12 -9.15 8.33
CA ILE A 63 2.87 -8.24 9.46
C ILE A 63 4.18 -7.87 10.17
N PHE A 64 5.10 -8.82 10.35
CA PHE A 64 6.41 -8.54 10.97
C PHE A 64 7.24 -7.54 10.16
N PHE A 65 7.29 -7.70 8.84
CA PHE A 65 7.98 -6.77 7.96
C PHE A 65 7.27 -5.42 7.88
N SER A 66 5.95 -5.42 7.76
CA SER A 66 5.12 -4.22 7.66
C SER A 66 5.27 -3.32 8.89
N LEU A 67 5.09 -3.87 10.09
CA LEU A 67 5.28 -3.13 11.34
C LEU A 67 6.75 -2.92 11.70
N SER A 68 7.69 -3.42 10.89
CA SER A 68 9.13 -3.34 11.15
C SER A 68 9.51 -3.86 12.55
N ILE A 69 8.87 -4.95 12.98
CA ILE A 69 9.10 -5.53 14.30
C ILE A 69 10.51 -6.12 14.34
N GLY A 70 11.29 -5.73 15.35
CA GLY A 70 12.68 -6.18 15.52
C GLY A 70 13.74 -5.31 14.86
N PHE A 71 13.35 -4.25 14.14
CA PHE A 71 14.29 -3.34 13.45
C PHE A 71 14.87 -2.24 14.37
N GLY A 72 14.52 -2.23 15.65
CA GLY A 72 15.04 -1.27 16.65
C GLY A 72 14.53 0.18 16.51
N ILE A 73 13.84 0.52 15.41
CA ILE A 73 13.28 1.85 15.15
C ILE A 73 12.30 2.26 16.25
N MET A 74 11.31 1.40 16.55
CA MET A 74 10.32 1.66 17.59
C MET A 74 10.95 1.76 19.00
N VAL A 75 11.98 0.94 19.28
CA VAL A 75 12.72 0.99 20.55
C VAL A 75 13.43 2.34 20.71
N THR A 76 14.02 2.84 19.62
CA THR A 76 14.67 4.16 19.60
C THR A 76 13.65 5.27 19.84
N TYR A 77 12.48 5.23 19.19
CA TYR A 77 11.40 6.18 19.45
C TYR A 77 10.90 6.11 20.90
N ALA A 78 10.74 4.90 21.45
CA ALA A 78 10.30 4.71 22.84
C ALA A 78 11.29 5.28 23.85
N SER A 79 12.60 5.26 23.57
CA SER A 79 13.63 5.85 24.44
C SER A 79 13.48 7.36 24.65
N TYR A 80 12.75 8.05 23.77
CA TYR A 80 12.47 9.49 23.86
C TYR A 80 11.13 9.82 24.53
N LEU A 81 10.33 8.80 24.90
CA LEU A 81 9.05 8.99 25.58
C LEU A 81 9.24 9.15 27.10
N LYS A 82 8.30 9.82 27.76
CA LYS A 82 8.28 9.93 29.23
C LYS A 82 7.94 8.57 29.83
N LYS A 83 8.47 8.25 31.01
CA LYS A 83 8.20 6.97 31.72
C LYS A 83 6.71 6.64 31.87
N GLU A 84 5.87 7.65 32.07
CA GLU A 84 4.41 7.49 32.28
C GLU A 84 3.60 7.50 30.97
N SER A 85 4.23 7.33 29.81
CA SER A 85 3.51 7.35 28.53
C SER A 85 2.76 6.04 28.31
N ASP A 86 1.50 6.10 27.90
CA ASP A 86 0.73 4.91 27.51
C ASP A 86 1.25 4.34 26.18
N LEU A 87 2.07 3.29 26.29
CA LEU A 87 2.62 2.56 25.16
C LEU A 87 1.63 1.55 24.58
N THR A 88 0.68 1.05 25.37
CA THR A 88 -0.30 0.05 24.92
C THR A 88 -1.32 0.70 24.00
N GLY A 89 -1.93 1.82 24.41
CA GLY A 89 -2.85 2.57 23.57
C GLY A 89 -2.18 3.09 22.30
N SER A 90 -0.99 3.67 22.43
CA SER A 90 -0.21 4.17 21.29
C SER A 90 0.17 3.05 20.31
N GLY A 91 0.57 1.88 20.83
CA GLY A 91 0.91 0.71 20.03
C GLY A 91 -0.28 0.17 19.24
N LEU A 92 -1.47 0.11 19.85
CA LEU A 92 -2.70 -0.28 19.15
C LEU A 92 -3.03 0.70 18.02
N VAL A 93 -2.97 2.00 18.28
CA VAL A 93 -3.23 3.03 17.25
C VAL A 93 -2.26 2.88 16.08
N VAL A 94 -0.97 2.66 16.33
CA VAL A 94 0.03 2.44 15.28
C VAL A 94 -0.28 1.18 14.48
N GLY A 95 -0.60 0.07 15.15
CA GLY A 95 -0.97 -1.18 14.49
C GLY A 95 -2.18 -1.03 13.58
N PHE A 96 -3.28 -0.46 14.11
CA PHE A 96 -4.49 -0.22 13.34
C PHE A 96 -4.28 0.76 12.19
N ALA A 97 -3.54 1.85 12.42
CA ALA A 97 -3.24 2.81 11.37
C ALA A 97 -2.48 2.13 10.23
N ASN A 98 -1.40 1.40 10.54
CA ASN A 98 -0.60 0.69 9.55
C ASN A 98 -1.45 -0.28 8.71
N SER A 99 -2.18 -1.20 9.37
CA SER A 99 -3.01 -2.18 8.65
C SER A 99 -4.15 -1.53 7.86
N SER A 100 -4.73 -0.43 8.35
CA SER A 100 -5.77 0.29 7.60
C SER A 100 -5.21 0.90 6.31
N PHE A 101 -4.01 1.47 6.36
CA PHE A 101 -3.33 1.98 5.17
C PHE A 101 -2.99 0.86 4.18
N GLU A 102 -2.58 -0.31 4.65
CA GLU A 102 -2.32 -1.47 3.78
C GLU A 102 -3.58 -1.96 3.06
N VAL A 103 -4.72 -2.02 3.77
CA VAL A 103 -6.00 -2.39 3.15
C VAL A 103 -6.41 -1.37 2.09
N LEU A 104 -6.30 -0.06 2.39
CA LEU A 104 -6.57 1.00 1.42
C LEU A 104 -5.63 0.92 0.20
N ALA A 105 -4.36 0.57 0.42
CA ALA A 105 -3.39 0.41 -0.65
C ALA A 105 -3.76 -0.78 -1.53
N GLY A 106 -4.17 -1.90 -0.92
CA GLY A 106 -4.71 -3.05 -1.63
C GLY A 106 -5.88 -2.69 -2.53
N ILE A 107 -6.84 -1.90 -2.03
CA ILE A 107 -7.99 -1.41 -2.82
C ILE A 107 -7.52 -0.62 -4.05
N GLY A 108 -6.64 0.37 -3.86
CA GLY A 108 -6.13 1.20 -4.97
C GLY A 108 -5.35 0.38 -6.01
N VAL A 109 -4.48 -0.53 -5.56
CA VAL A 109 -3.68 -1.40 -6.44
C VAL A 109 -4.58 -2.34 -7.23
N PHE A 110 -5.53 -3.01 -6.59
CA PHE A 110 -6.42 -3.94 -7.29
C PHE A 110 -7.37 -3.23 -8.24
N ALA A 111 -7.88 -2.04 -7.90
CA ALA A 111 -8.66 -1.21 -8.81
C ALA A 111 -7.86 -0.86 -10.09
N ALA A 112 -6.59 -0.46 -9.94
CA ALA A 112 -5.70 -0.21 -11.07
C ALA A 112 -5.38 -1.48 -11.87
N LEU A 113 -5.19 -2.63 -11.21
CA LEU A 113 -5.03 -3.92 -11.90
C LEU A 113 -6.28 -4.31 -12.69
N GLY A 114 -7.47 -4.01 -12.19
CA GLY A 114 -8.73 -4.19 -12.90
C GLY A 114 -8.78 -3.41 -14.22
N PHE A 115 -8.39 -2.13 -14.19
CA PHE A 115 -8.24 -1.31 -15.39
C PHE A 115 -7.28 -1.94 -16.41
N ILE A 116 -6.09 -2.38 -15.95
CA ILE A 116 -5.10 -3.02 -16.81
C ILE A 116 -5.64 -4.34 -17.39
N ALA A 117 -6.34 -5.13 -16.59
CA ALA A 117 -6.94 -6.41 -17.02
C ALA A 117 -8.03 -6.19 -18.08
N THR A 118 -8.90 -5.20 -17.88
CA THR A 118 -9.94 -4.82 -18.86
C THR A 118 -9.31 -4.30 -20.15
N ALA A 119 -8.27 -3.46 -20.07
CA ALA A 119 -7.57 -2.95 -21.25
C ALA A 119 -6.84 -4.06 -22.04
N GLN A 120 -6.41 -5.14 -21.38
CA GLN A 120 -5.70 -6.26 -22.01
C GLN A 120 -6.61 -7.43 -22.39
N GLY A 121 -7.89 -7.40 -22.01
CA GLY A 121 -8.79 -8.55 -22.14
C GLY A 121 -8.33 -9.79 -21.37
N GLN A 122 -7.59 -9.61 -20.27
CA GLN A 122 -7.04 -10.69 -19.44
C GLN A 122 -7.74 -10.78 -18.08
N GLU A 123 -7.43 -11.86 -17.35
CA GLU A 123 -7.84 -12.02 -15.95
C GLU A 123 -6.91 -11.27 -15.00
N VAL A 124 -7.47 -10.73 -13.91
CA VAL A 124 -6.71 -9.95 -12.91
C VAL A 124 -5.58 -10.78 -12.30
N SER A 125 -5.79 -12.09 -12.12
CA SER A 125 -4.78 -13.01 -11.62
C SER A 125 -3.54 -13.12 -12.50
N GLU A 126 -3.70 -13.01 -13.83
CA GLU A 126 -2.58 -13.09 -14.78
C GLU A 126 -1.77 -11.79 -14.78
N VAL A 127 -2.46 -10.65 -14.72
CA VAL A 127 -1.81 -9.34 -14.57
C VAL A 127 -1.09 -9.24 -13.22
N ALA A 128 -1.67 -9.78 -12.15
CA ALA A 128 -1.07 -9.77 -10.80
C ALA A 128 0.18 -10.66 -10.71
N LYS A 129 0.19 -11.83 -11.36
CA LYS A 129 1.37 -12.72 -11.42
C LYS A 129 2.56 -12.11 -12.17
N GLY A 130 2.29 -11.21 -13.14
CA GLY A 130 3.32 -10.44 -13.81
C GLY A 130 4.10 -9.49 -12.88
N GLY A 131 3.58 -9.28 -11.66
CA GLY A 131 4.04 -8.26 -10.74
C GLY A 131 3.72 -6.86 -11.24
N ILE A 132 4.07 -5.86 -10.42
CA ILE A 132 4.07 -4.45 -10.85
C ILE A 132 5.13 -4.21 -11.95
N SER A 133 5.99 -5.21 -12.22
CA SER A 133 6.86 -5.29 -13.39
C SER A 133 6.05 -5.30 -14.69
N LEU A 134 5.67 -4.10 -15.08
CA LEU A 134 5.19 -3.71 -16.39
C LEU A 134 6.18 -4.24 -17.43
N LYS A 135 5.98 -5.46 -17.94
CA LYS A 135 6.58 -5.86 -19.21
C LYS A 135 6.22 -4.76 -20.21
N ALA A 136 7.24 -4.02 -20.63
CA ALA A 136 7.14 -2.82 -21.44
C ALA A 136 6.50 -3.17 -22.78
N ASN A 137 5.18 -3.14 -22.83
CA ASN A 137 4.44 -3.16 -24.08
C ASN A 137 4.39 -1.71 -24.58
N PRO A 138 4.94 -1.38 -25.76
CA PRO A 138 5.02 -0.01 -26.27
C PRO A 138 3.66 0.70 -26.40
N GLN A 139 2.55 -0.05 -26.40
CA GLN A 139 1.20 0.52 -26.37
C GLN A 139 0.82 1.14 -25.00
N ARG A 140 1.52 0.84 -23.90
CA ARG A 140 1.17 1.35 -22.54
C ARG A 140 1.62 2.79 -22.27
N THR A 141 2.70 3.26 -22.91
CA THR A 141 3.18 4.64 -22.73
C THR A 141 2.18 5.65 -23.30
N GLN A 142 1.51 5.33 -24.40
CA GLN A 142 0.52 6.22 -25.01
C GLN A 142 -0.72 6.49 -24.14
N TYR A 143 -1.18 5.53 -23.32
CA TYR A 143 -2.34 5.76 -22.44
C TYR A 143 -1.96 6.52 -21.16
N CYS A 144 -0.73 6.35 -20.65
CA CYS A 144 -0.25 7.03 -19.44
C CYS A 144 0.43 8.39 -19.69
N GLU A 145 0.87 8.71 -20.91
CA GLU A 145 1.47 10.00 -21.25
C GLU A 145 0.46 11.14 -21.37
N SER A 146 -0.83 10.86 -21.58
CA SER A 146 -1.83 11.92 -21.79
C SER A 146 -2.40 12.53 -20.50
N ASP A 147 -2.21 11.87 -19.35
CA ASP A 147 -2.75 12.31 -18.06
C ASP A 147 -1.60 12.45 -17.06
N SER A 148 -1.50 13.60 -16.39
CA SER A 148 -0.40 13.90 -15.44
C SER A 148 -0.33 12.88 -14.29
N PHE A 149 -1.41 12.12 -14.06
CA PHE A 149 -1.51 11.03 -13.10
C PHE A 149 -0.91 9.71 -13.57
N GLY A 150 -0.83 9.44 -14.89
CA GLY A 150 -0.14 8.26 -15.42
C GLY A 150 1.35 8.27 -15.10
N LEU A 151 1.95 9.45 -15.06
CA LEU A 151 3.32 9.66 -14.61
C LEU A 151 3.49 9.39 -13.10
N LEU A 152 2.53 9.81 -12.27
CA LEU A 152 2.56 9.57 -10.82
C LEU A 152 2.41 8.08 -10.50
N PHE A 153 1.51 7.38 -11.21
CA PHE A 153 1.36 5.94 -11.12
C PHE A 153 2.65 5.22 -11.54
N LEU A 154 3.24 5.59 -12.67
CA LEU A 154 4.53 5.06 -13.10
C LEU A 154 5.65 5.34 -12.10
N LEU A 155 5.71 6.52 -11.47
CA LEU A 155 6.77 6.85 -10.51
C LEU A 155 6.69 6.04 -9.21
N PHE A 156 5.49 5.75 -8.71
CA PHE A 156 5.32 4.98 -7.46
C PHE A 156 5.37 3.46 -7.68
N PHE A 157 4.94 2.99 -8.85
CA PHE A 157 4.82 1.56 -9.14
C PHE A 157 5.96 1.03 -10.03
N ASN A 158 6.70 1.88 -10.74
CA ASN A 158 7.92 1.52 -11.50
C ASN A 158 9.20 1.81 -10.68
N ALA A 159 9.11 1.83 -9.35
CA ALA A 159 10.30 1.80 -8.50
C ALA A 159 10.66 0.32 -8.28
N ARG A 160 11.71 -0.11 -8.98
CA ARG A 160 12.35 -1.45 -9.02
C ARG A 160 12.10 -2.36 -7.81
#